data_AF-A0A498D963-F1
#
_entry.id   AF-A0A498D963-F1
#
_cell.length_a   1.000
_cell.length_b   1.000
_cell.length_c   1.000
_cell.angle_alpha   90.00
_cell.angle_beta   90.00
_cell.angle_gamma   90.00
#
_symmetry.space_group_name_H-M   'P 1'
#
loop_
_entity.id
_entity.type
_entity.pdbx_description
1 polymer ?
#
loop_
_entity_poly.entity_id
_entity_poly.type
_entity_poly.pdbx_seq_one_letter_code
_entity_poly.pdbx_strand_id
1 'polypeptide(L)' 'MMENLLKKIEYLRIKMSEIANEKGLTHRESIAVSQELDRLLNLYEYEKMKDSERIKLE' A
#
# COMPACT_ATOMS: atom_id res chain seq x y z
N MET A 1 8.68 7.86 -9.36
CA MET A 1 8.39 7.67 -7.92
C MET A 1 7.12 6.85 -7.71
N MET A 2 6.02 7.21 -8.38
CA MET A 2 4.73 6.50 -8.32
C MET A 2 4.79 5.00 -8.68
N GLU A 3 5.55 4.63 -9.73
CA GLU A 3 5.67 3.23 -10.17
C GLU A 3 6.33 2.30 -9.13
N ASN A 4 7.33 2.80 -8.39
CA ASN A 4 7.99 2.02 -7.34
C ASN A 4 7.05 1.80 -6.15
N LEU A 5 6.21 2.79 -5.85
CA LEU A 5 5.20 2.69 -4.81
C LEU A 5 4.12 1.66 -5.18
N LEU A 6 3.64 1.70 -6.43
CA LEU A 6 2.70 0.71 -6.97
C LEU A 6 3.26 -0.72 -6.93
N LYS A 7 4.51 -0.92 -7.35
CA LYS A 7 5.17 -2.24 -7.25
C LYS A 7 5.25 -2.74 -5.81
N LYS A 8 5.51 -1.84 -4.86
CA LYS A 8 5.59 -2.20 -3.43
C LYS A 8 4.21 -2.53 -2.84
N ILE A 9 3.17 -1.80 -3.23
CA ILE A 9 1.78 -2.07 -2.86
C ILE A 9 1.35 -3.45 -3.40
N GLU A 10 1.64 -3.73 -4.68
CA GLU A 10 1.32 -5.02 -5.31
C GLU A 10 2.00 -6.19 -4.59
N TYR A 11 3.30 -6.05 -4.32
CA TYR A 11 4.06 -7.05 -3.59
C TYR A 11 3.48 -7.32 -2.19
N LEU A 12 3.17 -6.26 -1.42
CA LEU A 12 2.58 -6.42 -0.09
C LEU A 12 1.16 -6.99 -0.14
N ARG A 13 0.37 -6.69 -1.17
CA ARG A 13 -0.97 -7.26 -1.34
C ARG A 13 -0.93 -8.78 -1.54
N ILE A 14 0.00 -9.25 -2.38
CA ILE A 14 0.21 -10.68 -2.61
C ILE A 14 0.67 -11.34 -1.30
N LYS A 15 1.71 -10.77 -0.67
CA LYS A 15 2.24 -11.28 0.61
C LYS A 15 1.20 -11.32 1.73
N MET A 16 0.34 -10.30 1.84
CA MET A 16 -0.75 -10.29 2.82
C MET A 16 -1.72 -11.45 2.57
N SER A 17 -2.08 -11.70 1.32
CA SER A 17 -3.00 -12.77 0.94
C SER A 17 -2.42 -14.15 1.27
N GLU A 18 -1.13 -14.36 0.99
CA GLU A 18 -0.41 -15.59 1.33
C GLU A 18 -0.40 -15.82 2.85
N ILE A 19 0.01 -14.82 3.63
CA ILE A 19 0.09 -14.94 5.10
C ILE A 19 -1.31 -15.09 5.72
N ALA A 20 -2.32 -14.40 5.21
CA ALA A 20 -3.69 -14.55 5.65
C ALA A 20 -4.25 -15.95 5.36
N ASN A 21 -3.91 -16.52 4.21
CA ASN A 21 -4.31 -17.87 3.83
C ASN A 21 -3.59 -18.94 4.69
N GLU A 22 -2.30 -18.74 4.99
CA GLU A 22 -1.52 -19.69 5.79
C GLU A 22 -1.77 -19.59 7.29
N LYS A 23 -1.88 -18.37 7.83
CA LYS A 23 -1.85 -18.09 9.28
C LYS A 23 -3.15 -17.51 9.82
N GLY A 24 -4.07 -17.12 8.95
CA GLY A 24 -5.31 -16.45 9.30
C GLY A 24 -5.16 -14.93 9.46
N LEU A 25 -6.28 -14.21 9.33
CA LEU A 25 -6.31 -12.75 9.33
C LEU A 25 -5.94 -12.12 10.69
N THR A 26 -6.16 -12.83 11.79
CA THR A 26 -5.88 -12.35 13.16
C THR A 26 -4.46 -12.64 13.61
N HIS A 27 -3.67 -13.36 12.81
CA HIS A 27 -2.27 -13.59 13.12
C HIS A 27 -1.49 -12.27 13.09
N ARG A 28 -0.56 -12.10 14.04
CA ARG A 28 0.19 -10.84 14.21
C ARG A 28 0.89 -10.40 12.93
N GLU A 29 1.37 -11.35 12.14
CA GLU A 29 2.04 -11.08 10.88
C GLU A 29 1.06 -10.58 9.80
N SER A 30 -0.14 -11.17 9.72
CA SER A 30 -1.20 -10.70 8.82
C SER A 30 -1.59 -9.26 9.16
N ILE A 31 -1.73 -8.95 10.46
CA ILE A 31 -2.03 -7.61 10.96
C ILE A 31 -0.90 -6.62 10.65
N ALA A 32 0.35 -7.03 10.85
CA ALA A 32 1.50 -6.18 10.57
C ALA A 32 1.60 -5.84 9.07
N VAL A 33 1.42 -6.84 8.19
CA VAL A 33 1.46 -6.63 6.75
C VAL A 33 0.27 -5.80 6.27
N SER A 34 -0.93 -5.99 6.83
CA SER A 34 -2.09 -5.15 6.49
C SER A 34 -1.86 -3.68 6.85
N GLN A 35 -1.30 -3.42 8.03
CA GLN A 35 -0.96 -2.06 8.46
C GLN A 35 0.11 -1.41 7.58
N GLU A 36 1.09 -2.18 7.10
CA GLU A 36 2.11 -1.65 6.19
C GLU A 36 1.52 -1.36 4.81
N LEU A 37 0.65 -2.25 4.30
CA LEU A 37 -0.07 -2.04 3.05
C LEU A 37 -0.94 -0.77 3.11
N ASP A 38 -1.70 -0.59 4.19
CA ASP A 38 -2.53 0.62 4.40
C ASP A 38 -1.69 1.91 4.40
N ARG A 39 -0.50 1.89 5.04
CA ARG A 39 0.40 3.05 5.01
C ARG A 39 0.88 3.38 3.60
N LEU A 40 1.20 2.38 2.78
CA LEU A 40 1.62 2.60 1.40
C LEU A 40 0.48 3.11 0.53
N LEU A 41 -0.74 2.64 0.74
CA LEU A 41 -1.93 3.14 0.05
C LEU A 41 -2.18 4.62 0.38
N ASN A 42 -2.12 4.99 1.67
CA ASN A 42 -2.26 6.38 2.10
C ASN A 42 -1.16 7.28 1.51
N LEU A 43 0.09 6.79 1.47
CA LEU A 43 1.19 7.51 0.83
C LEU A 43 0.94 7.71 -0.67
N TYR A 44 0.42 6.69 -1.35
CA TYR A 44 0.11 6.77 -2.77
C TYR A 44 -0.99 7.79 -3.05
N GLU A 45 -2.05 7.80 -2.26
CA GLU A 45 -3.11 8.80 -2.36
C GLU A 45 -2.58 10.21 -2.14
N TYR A 46 -1.72 10.40 -1.12
CA TYR A 46 -1.10 11.69 -0.86
C TYR A 46 -0.23 12.18 -2.03
N GLU A 47 0.63 11.33 -2.58
CA GLU A 47 1.47 11.68 -3.74
C GLU A 47 0.61 11.97 -4.98
N LYS A 48 -0.48 11.22 -5.18
CA LYS A 48 -1.44 11.47 -6.27
C LYS A 48 -2.15 12.83 -6.13
N MET A 49 -2.52 13.20 -4.90
CA MET A 49 -3.16 14.50 -4.62
C MET A 49 -2.20 15.65 -4.90
N LYS A 50 -0.93 15.54 -4.49
CA LYS A 50 0.11 16.53 -4.79
C LYS A 50 0.30 16.75 -6.28
N ASP A 51 0.34 15.67 -7.07
CA ASP A 51 0.46 15.79 -8.52
C ASP A 51 -0.76 16.49 -9.13
N SER A 52 -1.96 16.23 -8.59
CA SER A 52 -3.20 16.87 -9.04
C SER A 52 -3.29 18.35 -8.67
N GLU A 53 -2.68 18.78 -7.56
CA GLU A 53 -2.58 20.19 -7.16
C GLU A 53 -1.56 20.97 -8.00
N ARG A 54 -0.45 20.35 -8.41
CA ARG A 54 0.52 20.97 -9.33
C ARG A 54 -0.10 21.29 -10.69
N ILE A 55 -0.93 20.40 -11.23
CA ILE A 55 -1.60 20.57 -12.53
C ILE A 55 -2.60 21.74 -12.55
N LYS A 56 -3.12 22.17 -11.38
CA LYS A 56 -4.07 23.29 -11.28
C LYS A 56 -3.39 24.67 -11.16
N LEU A 57 -2.08 24.70 -10.96
CA LEU A 57 -1.29 25.93 -10.74
C LEU A 57 -0.46 26.34 -11.98
N GLU A 58 -0.54 25.59 -13.08
CA GLU A 58 0.03 25.89 -14.39
C GLU A 58 -1.08 26.27 -15.39
#